data_AF-A0A356NFQ8-F1
#
_entry.id   AF-A0A356NFQ8-F1
#
_cell.length_a   1.000
_cell.length_b   1.000
_cell.length_c   1.000
_cell.angle_alpha   90.00
_cell.angle_beta   90.00
_cell.angle_gamma   90.00
#
_symmetry.space_group_name_H-M   'P 1'
#
loop_
_entity.id
_entity.type
_entity.pdbx_description
1 polymer ?
#
loop_
_entity_poly.entity_id
_entity_poly.type
_entity_poly.pdbx_seq_one_letter_code
_entity_poly.pdbx_strand_id
1 'polypeptide(L)' 'QEIFLLNDLDGDGTITREEWLGTDAVFDALDTDHDGCLKPEEIRSALGAPLALSVR' A
#
# COMPACT_ATOMS: atom_id res chain seq x y z
N GLN A 1 -9.46 -1.64 7.90
CA GLN A 1 -8.77 -0.36 7.62
C GLN A 1 -7.76 0.00 8.73
N GLU A 2 -7.38 -0.95 9.59
CA GLU A 2 -6.48 -0.69 10.73
C GLU A 2 -5.01 -0.63 10.33
N ILE A 3 -4.59 -1.45 9.34
CA ILE A 3 -3.21 -1.48 8.83
C ILE A 3 -2.82 -0.14 8.19
N PHE A 4 -3.78 0.56 7.60
CA PHE A 4 -3.55 1.88 7.01
C PHE A 4 -3.31 2.93 8.10
N LEU A 5 -4.23 3.03 9.06
CA LEU A 5 -4.14 3.97 10.19
C LEU A 5 -2.95 3.72 11.13
N LEU A 6 -2.39 2.51 11.14
CA LEU A 6 -1.20 2.18 11.93
C LEU A 6 0.11 2.58 11.24
N ASN A 7 0.11 2.69 9.91
CA ASN A 7 1.29 3.04 9.13
C ASN A 7 1.23 4.47 8.56
N ASP A 8 0.06 5.11 8.52
CA ASP A 8 -0.13 6.52 8.18
C ASP A 8 0.20 7.35 9.43
N LEU A 9 1.50 7.65 9.60
CA LEU A 9 2.04 8.26 10.83
C LEU A 9 1.83 9.78 10.84
N ASP A 10 1.88 10.41 9.67
CA ASP A 10 1.65 11.83 9.51
C ASP A 10 0.16 12.18 9.28
N GLY A 11 -0.68 11.19 8.96
CA GLY A 11 -2.10 11.37 8.73
C GLY A 11 -2.41 12.10 7.43
N ASP A 12 -1.46 12.12 6.48
CA ASP A 12 -1.66 12.71 5.17
C ASP A 12 -2.56 11.86 4.28
N GLY A 13 -2.83 10.63 4.72
CA GLY A 13 -3.65 9.67 4.00
C GLY A 13 -2.86 8.96 2.92
N THR A 14 -1.56 8.76 3.08
CA THR A 14 -0.62 8.01 2.24
C THR A 14 0.37 7.30 3.17
N ILE A 15 0.99 6.21 2.73
CA ILE A 15 2.05 5.56 3.50
C ILE A 15 3.32 5.56 2.67
N THR A 16 4.28 6.38 3.05
CA THR A 16 5.59 6.41 2.41
C THR A 16 6.44 5.20 2.84
N ARG A 17 7.51 4.91 2.09
CA ARG A 17 8.46 3.85 2.46
C ARG A 17 9.09 4.07 3.85
N GLU A 18 9.17 5.32 4.29
CA GLU A 18 9.70 5.68 5.61
C GLU A 18 8.72 5.39 6.74
N GLU A 19 7.42 5.45 6.45
CA GLU A 19 6.34 5.16 7.40
C GLU A 19 5.91 3.69 7.36
N TRP A 20 6.36 2.96 6.35
CA TRP A 20 6.10 1.54 6.21
C TRP A 20 6.83 0.72 7.29
N LEU A 21 6.05 0.23 8.27
CA LEU A 21 6.56 -0.63 9.34
C LEU A 21 6.75 -2.10 8.92
N GLY A 22 6.37 -2.46 7.69
CA GLY A 22 6.55 -3.81 7.14
C GLY A 22 7.90 -3.99 6.44
N THR A 23 8.04 -5.07 5.67
CA THR A 23 9.21 -5.28 4.80
C THR A 23 9.03 -4.62 3.44
N ASP A 24 10.12 -4.13 2.83
CA ASP A 24 10.11 -3.58 1.46
C ASP A 24 9.44 -4.50 0.45
N ALA A 25 9.61 -5.82 0.58
CA ALA A 25 8.99 -6.78 -0.34
C ALA A 25 7.44 -6.73 -0.32
N VAL A 26 6.85 -6.41 0.82
CA VAL A 26 5.39 -6.24 0.93
C VAL A 26 4.98 -4.85 0.45
N PHE A 27 5.81 -3.84 0.69
CA PHE A 27 5.61 -2.51 0.14
C PHE A 27 5.55 -2.56 -1.40
N ASP A 28 6.57 -3.15 -2.02
CA ASP A 28 6.69 -3.29 -3.48
C ASP A 28 5.57 -4.15 -4.09
N ALA A 29 5.01 -5.09 -3.32
CA ALA A 29 3.86 -5.87 -3.75
C ALA A 29 2.52 -5.10 -3.69
N LEU A 30 2.45 -4.05 -2.88
CA LEU A 30 1.29 -3.19 -2.73
C LEU A 30 1.40 -1.94 -3.62
N ASP A 31 2.62 -1.42 -3.80
CA ASP A 31 2.98 -0.25 -4.61
C ASP A 31 3.00 -0.67 -6.08
N THR A 32 1.82 -0.67 -6.68
CA THR A 32 1.63 -1.17 -8.04
C THR A 32 2.15 -0.17 -9.09
N ASP A 33 2.17 1.12 -8.73
CA ASP A 33 2.73 2.18 -9.59
C ASP A 33 4.25 2.33 -9.40
N HIS A 34 4.83 1.71 -8.36
CA HIS A 34 6.24 1.84 -7.96
C HIS A 34 6.66 3.29 -7.74
N ASP A 35 5.77 4.11 -7.19
CA ASP A 35 6.02 5.53 -6.93
C ASP A 35 6.71 5.78 -5.58
N GLY A 36 6.83 4.73 -4.74
CA GLY A 36 7.45 4.80 -3.43
C GLY A 36 6.48 5.24 -2.32
N CYS A 37 5.17 5.33 -2.59
CA CYS A 37 4.14 5.79 -1.67
C CYS A 37 2.83 5.00 -1.83
N LEU A 38 2.41 4.27 -0.80
CA LEU A 38 1.15 3.55 -0.83
C LEU A 38 -0.05 4.46 -0.58
N LYS A 39 -0.83 4.72 -1.61
CA LYS A 39 -2.09 5.45 -1.47
C LYS A 39 -3.20 4.57 -0.89
N PRO A 40 -4.21 5.15 -0.22
CA PRO A 40 -5.37 4.42 0.29
C PRO A 40 -6.17 3.81 -0.85
N GLU A 41 -6.11 4.43 -2.03
CA GLU A 41 -6.63 3.93 -3.29
C GLU A 41 -5.92 2.66 -3.72
N GLU A 42 -4.59 2.62 -3.64
CA GLU A 42 -3.76 1.47 -3.98
C GLU A 42 -3.90 0.36 -2.96
N ILE A 43 -3.92 0.66 -1.67
CA ILE A 43 -4.17 -0.35 -0.63
C ILE A 43 -5.59 -0.90 -0.75
N ARG A 44 -6.58 -0.06 -1.08
CA ARG A 44 -7.95 -0.50 -1.36
C ARG A 44 -8.03 -1.26 -2.67
N SER A 45 -7.21 -0.95 -3.66
CA SER A 45 -7.14 -1.68 -4.92
C SER A 45 -6.45 -3.03 -4.71
N ALA A 46 -5.35 -3.10 -3.98
CA ALA A 46 -4.60 -4.33 -3.72
C ALA A 46 -5.32 -5.27 -2.74
N LEU A 47 -5.95 -4.75 -1.68
CA LEU A 47 -6.73 -5.55 -0.72
C LEU A 47 -8.20 -5.72 -1.11
N GLY A 48 -8.75 -4.84 -1.95
CA GLY A 48 -10.15 -4.82 -2.35
C GLY A 48 -10.41 -5.29 -3.78
N ALA A 49 -9.39 -5.35 -4.65
CA ALA A 49 -9.49 -6.13 -5.87
C ALA A 49 -9.28 -7.60 -5.48
N PRO A 50 -10.26 -8.48 -5.75
CA PRO A 50 -10.07 -9.89 -5.54
C PRO A 50 -9.03 -10.33 -6.56
N LEU A 51 -7.77 -10.49 -6.14
CA LEU A 51 -6.74 -11.18 -6.91
C LEU A 51 -6.82 -10.81 -8.40
N ALA A 52 -6.58 -9.54 -8.75
CA ALA A 52 -6.25 -9.20 -10.14
C ALA A 52 -4.83 -9.70 -10.41
N LEU A 53 -4.66 -11.01 -10.29
CA LEU A 53 -3.75 -11.79 -11.09
C LEU A 53 -3.98 -11.27 -12.50
N SER A 54 -3.01 -10.52 -13.02
CA SER A 54 -2.88 -10.25 -14.44
C SER A 54 -2.76 -11.62 -15.13
N VAL A 55 -3.90 -12.27 -15.35
CA VAL A 55 -4.05 -13.32 -16.34
C VAL A 55 -3.90 -12.59 -17.66
N ARG A 56 -2.84 -12.96 -18.37
CA ARG A 56 -2.48 -12.48 -19.69
C ARG A 56 -3.59 -12.70 -20.71
#